data_AF-A0A7C8CMR2-F1
#
_entry.id   AF-A0A7C8CMR2-F1
#
_cell.length_a   1.000
_cell.length_b   1.000
_cell.length_c   1.000
_cell.angle_alpha   90.00
_cell.angle_beta   90.00
_cell.angle_gamma   90.00
#
_symmetry.space_group_name_H-M   'P 1'
#
loop_
_entity.id
_entity.type
_entity.pdbx_description
1 polymer ?
#
loop_
_entity_poly.entity_id
_entity_poly.type
_entity_poly.pdbx_seq_one_letter_code
_entity_poly.pdbx_strand_id
1 'polypeptide(L)'
;MEITAGAAGSAELAIALKKRVNNALRGLPDNIDNAIHLPFGFHLKFCTAKFKDAGQLRSRFRRRAEMSMRPYEVLTEDDTLWFGALYCPPEHAQDDIAEIAEYYEIDKSWLHWDAKNLRIELPLFLAEEIAETVSVAIAAVEVHPTHERLEVGLTWLNTHRPK
;
A
#
# COMPACT_ATOMS: atom_id res chain seq x y z
N MET A 1 5.04 -0.06 -20.21
CA MET A 1 6.49 0.23 -20.31
C MET A 1 6.77 1.37 -19.36
N GLU A 2 7.10 1.04 -18.11
CA GLU A 2 7.40 2.05 -17.08
C GLU A 2 8.73 2.70 -17.39
N ILE A 3 8.70 4.00 -17.66
CA ILE A 3 9.91 4.82 -17.78
C ILE A 3 10.14 5.43 -16.39
N THR A 4 10.66 4.66 -15.45
CA THR A 4 11.20 5.24 -14.23
C THR A 4 12.44 6.03 -14.64
N ALA A 5 12.35 7.36 -14.59
CA ALA A 5 13.38 8.30 -15.02
C ALA A 5 14.59 8.34 -14.06
N GLY A 6 15.24 7.20 -13.86
CA GLY A 6 16.63 7.14 -13.41
C GLY A 6 17.48 6.78 -14.60
N ALA A 7 18.04 7.77 -15.29
CA ALA A 7 19.02 7.49 -16.34
C ALA A 7 20.15 6.64 -15.73
N ALA A 8 20.45 5.49 -16.33
CA ALA A 8 21.60 4.67 -15.92
C ALA A 8 22.85 5.56 -15.87
N GLY A 9 23.58 5.55 -14.75
CA GLY A 9 24.73 6.45 -14.53
C GLY A 9 24.44 7.71 -13.70
N SER A 10 23.16 8.05 -13.44
CA SER A 10 22.82 9.27 -12.69
C SER A 10 23.25 9.23 -11.22
N ALA A 11 23.20 8.06 -10.58
CA ALA A 11 23.64 7.88 -9.20
C ALA A 11 25.17 7.96 -9.08
N GLU A 12 25.88 7.34 -10.01
CA GLU A 12 27.34 7.35 -10.10
C GLU A 12 27.86 8.78 -10.28
N LEU A 13 27.24 9.55 -11.20
CA LEU A 13 27.57 10.95 -11.43
C LEU A 13 27.32 11.81 -10.18
N ALA A 14 26.18 11.64 -9.52
CA ALA A 14 25.85 12.39 -8.31
C ALA A 14 26.81 12.08 -7.14
N ILE A 15 27.25 10.83 -7.01
CA ILE A 15 28.27 10.43 -6.04
C ILE A 15 29.63 11.08 -6.39
N ALA A 16 30.02 11.08 -7.67
CA ALA A 16 31.25 11.70 -8.13
C ALA A 16 31.27 13.21 -7.86
N LEU A 17 30.16 13.92 -8.15
CA LEU A 17 30.03 15.35 -7.86
C LEU A 17 30.05 15.65 -6.36
N LYS A 18 29.44 14.80 -5.54
CA LYS A 18 29.48 14.94 -4.08
C LYS A 18 30.89 14.79 -3.53
N LYS A 19 31.67 13.84 -4.07
CA LYS A 19 33.09 13.67 -3.72
C LYS A 19 33.91 14.89 -4.12
N ARG A 20 33.73 15.38 -5.35
CA ARG A 20 34.38 16.61 -5.84
C ARG A 20 34.16 17.81 -4.90
N VAL A 21 32.91 18.09 -4.55
CA VAL A 21 32.57 19.20 -3.65
C VAL A 21 33.21 19.03 -2.25
N ASN A 22 33.21 17.82 -1.71
CA ASN A 22 33.82 17.54 -0.40
C ASN A 22 35.35 17.59 -0.43
N ASN A 23 35.98 17.16 -1.52
CA ASN A 23 37.44 17.22 -1.68
C ASN A 23 37.92 18.66 -1.79
N ALA A 24 37.22 19.49 -2.57
CA ALA A 24 37.50 20.93 -2.66
C ALA A 24 37.38 21.64 -1.29
N LEU A 25 36.38 21.27 -0.48
CA LEU A 25 36.25 21.78 0.90
C LEU A 25 37.41 21.39 1.82
N ARG A 26 38.10 20.29 1.53
CA ARG A 26 39.21 19.74 2.32
C ARG A 26 40.58 20.03 1.72
N GLY A 27 40.65 20.73 0.57
CA GLY A 27 41.89 20.96 -0.17
C GLY A 27 42.53 19.68 -0.73
N LEU A 28 41.73 18.63 -0.96
CA LEU A 28 42.19 17.35 -1.51
C LEU A 28 42.04 17.34 -3.04
N PRO A 29 42.84 16.52 -3.76
CA PRO A 29 42.70 16.33 -5.21
C PRO A 29 41.30 15.83 -5.60
N ASP A 30 40.80 16.31 -6.73
CA ASP A 30 39.53 15.88 -7.31
C ASP A 30 39.54 14.39 -7.68
N ASN A 31 38.41 13.72 -7.53
CA ASN A 31 38.26 12.32 -7.93
C ASN A 31 38.03 12.12 -9.44
N ILE A 32 37.93 13.20 -10.23
CA ILE A 32 37.69 13.17 -11.69
C ILE A 32 38.94 13.62 -12.45
N ASP A 33 39.46 14.81 -12.11
CA ASP A 33 40.57 15.45 -12.84
C ASP A 33 41.88 15.54 -12.02
N ASN A 34 41.88 15.05 -10.77
CA ASN A 34 43.00 15.05 -9.84
C ASN A 34 43.59 16.46 -9.55
N ALA A 35 42.88 17.53 -9.91
CA ALA A 35 43.26 18.90 -9.61
C ALA A 35 42.77 19.31 -8.22
N ILE A 36 43.44 20.29 -7.60
CA ILE A 36 43.00 20.85 -6.32
C ILE A 36 42.13 22.06 -6.60
N HIS A 37 40.83 21.93 -6.33
CA HIS A 37 39.85 23.01 -6.52
C HIS A 37 39.65 23.80 -5.23
N LEU A 38 39.38 25.10 -5.37
CA LEU A 38 38.90 25.93 -4.26
C LEU A 38 37.48 25.52 -3.86
N PRO A 39 37.06 25.75 -2.60
CA PRO A 39 35.70 25.48 -2.15
C PRO A 39 34.64 26.14 -3.03
N PHE A 40 33.68 25.34 -3.53
CA PHE A 40 32.62 25.81 -4.43
C PHE A 40 31.53 26.67 -3.77
N GLY A 41 31.55 26.83 -2.43
CA GLY A 41 30.59 27.68 -1.70
C GLY A 41 29.21 27.05 -1.45
N PHE A 42 29.02 25.76 -1.72
CA PHE A 42 27.79 25.02 -1.39
C PHE A 42 28.07 23.58 -0.95
N HIS A 43 27.11 22.96 -0.28
CA HIS A 43 27.15 21.54 0.07
C HIS A 43 26.18 20.73 -0.80
N LEU A 44 26.70 19.71 -1.49
CA LEU A 44 25.86 18.83 -2.30
C LEU A 44 25.33 17.67 -1.46
N LYS A 45 24.01 17.64 -1.24
CA LYS A 45 23.31 16.49 -0.64
C LYS A 45 22.58 15.73 -1.74
N PHE A 46 23.09 14.54 -2.07
CA PHE A 46 22.40 13.58 -2.93
C PHE A 46 21.87 12.41 -2.08
N CYS A 47 20.65 11.99 -2.38
CA CYS A 47 20.05 10.80 -1.82
C CYS A 47 19.51 9.96 -2.97
N THR A 48 19.86 8.68 -2.99
CA THR A 48 19.28 7.71 -3.94
C THR A 48 17.81 7.54 -3.59
N ALA A 49 16.91 7.90 -4.54
CA ALA A 49 15.46 7.89 -4.36
C ALA A 49 14.93 6.59 -3.70
N LYS A 50 15.50 5.43 -4.08
CA LYS A 50 15.12 4.11 -3.57
C LYS A 50 14.95 4.00 -2.04
N PHE A 51 15.81 4.62 -1.23
CA PHE A 51 15.74 4.50 0.24
C PHE A 51 14.77 5.51 0.87
N LYS A 52 14.61 6.69 0.26
CA LYS A 52 13.63 7.69 0.73
C LYS A 52 12.21 7.33 0.31
N ASP A 53 12.05 6.70 -0.84
CA ASP A 53 10.75 6.30 -1.36
C ASP A 53 10.08 5.29 -0.44
N ALA A 54 10.75 4.21 -0.02
CA ALA A 54 10.12 3.20 0.83
C ALA A 54 9.63 3.76 2.18
N GLY A 55 10.48 4.51 2.89
CA GLY A 55 10.11 5.10 4.19
C GLY A 55 9.07 6.22 4.09
N GLN A 56 9.17 7.10 3.08
CA GLN A 56 8.15 8.14 2.87
C GLN A 56 6.82 7.56 2.39
N LEU A 57 6.84 6.51 1.55
CA LEU A 57 5.63 5.84 1.09
C LEU A 57 4.90 5.17 2.26
N ARG A 58 5.62 4.42 3.11
CA ARG A 58 5.04 3.82 4.34
C ARG A 58 4.37 4.86 5.24
N SER A 59 5.07 5.98 5.51
CA SER A 59 4.47 7.07 6.30
C SER A 59 3.25 7.70 5.64
N ARG A 60 3.20 7.78 4.31
CA ARG A 60 2.03 8.29 3.57
C ARG A 60 0.86 7.31 3.61
N PHE A 61 1.11 6.01 3.47
CA PHE A 61 0.08 4.97 3.58
C PHE A 61 -0.56 4.95 4.96
N ARG A 62 0.23 5.03 6.03
CA ARG A 62 -0.31 5.11 7.39
C ARG A 62 -1.24 6.30 7.61
N ARG A 63 -0.80 7.51 7.26
CA ARG A 63 -1.65 8.72 7.37
C ARG A 63 -2.91 8.64 6.52
N ARG A 64 -2.83 7.97 5.38
CA ARG A 64 -3.98 7.81 4.49
C ARG A 64 -4.95 6.79 5.03
N ALA A 65 -4.46 5.69 5.58
CA ALA A 65 -5.26 4.71 6.31
C ALA A 65 -6.02 5.39 7.45
N GLU A 66 -5.35 6.17 8.31
CA GLU A 66 -5.98 6.93 9.40
C GLU A 66 -7.16 7.82 8.96
N MET A 67 -7.15 8.32 7.72
CA MET A 67 -8.17 9.23 7.20
C MET A 67 -9.24 8.59 6.32
N SER A 68 -8.98 7.40 5.75
CA SER A 68 -9.84 6.81 4.70
C SER A 68 -10.30 5.38 4.98
N MET A 69 -9.82 4.79 6.07
CA MET A 69 -10.20 3.45 6.50
C MET A 69 -11.68 3.41 6.88
N ARG A 70 -12.34 2.33 6.45
CA ARG A 70 -13.73 2.05 6.85
C ARG A 70 -13.74 1.33 8.21
N PRO A 71 -14.87 1.38 8.96
CA PRO A 71 -14.91 0.84 10.33
C PRO A 71 -14.47 -0.62 10.48
N TYR A 72 -14.74 -1.44 9.46
CA TYR A 72 -14.45 -2.87 9.44
C TYR A 72 -13.04 -3.26 8.99
N GLU A 73 -12.24 -2.29 8.55
CA GLU A 73 -10.91 -2.54 7.99
C GLU A 73 -9.84 -2.50 9.09
N VAL A 74 -8.84 -3.36 8.95
CA VAL A 74 -7.70 -3.44 9.89
C VAL A 74 -6.41 -3.02 9.17
N LEU A 75 -5.67 -2.08 9.75
CA LEU A 75 -4.33 -1.71 9.27
C LEU A 75 -3.30 -2.76 9.71
N THR A 76 -2.59 -3.34 8.75
CA THR A 76 -1.53 -4.33 8.98
C THR A 76 -0.17 -3.68 9.28
N GLU A 77 0.81 -4.49 9.67
CA GLU A 77 2.21 -4.04 9.85
C GLU A 77 2.86 -3.55 8.55
N ASP A 78 2.37 -4.00 7.40
CA ASP A 78 2.85 -3.58 6.09
C ASP A 78 2.16 -2.32 5.55
N ASP A 79 1.42 -1.62 6.41
CA ASP A 79 0.66 -0.41 6.10
C ASP A 79 -0.38 -0.66 4.97
N THR A 80 -0.97 -1.86 4.94
CA THR A 80 -2.10 -2.26 4.07
C THR A 80 -3.38 -2.42 4.88
N LEU A 81 -4.53 -2.44 4.21
CA LEU A 81 -5.84 -2.60 4.82
C LEU A 81 -6.34 -4.02 4.57
N TRP A 82 -6.79 -4.69 5.62
CA TRP A 82 -7.21 -6.08 5.60
C TRP A 82 -8.66 -6.22 6.09
N PHE A 83 -9.47 -6.97 5.36
CA PHE A 83 -10.90 -7.18 5.65
C PHE A 83 -11.43 -8.48 5.03
N GLY A 84 -12.64 -8.87 5.41
CA GLY A 84 -13.35 -10.02 4.86
C GLY A 84 -14.21 -9.63 3.65
N ALA A 85 -14.40 -10.56 2.72
CA ALA A 85 -15.12 -10.37 1.47
C ALA A 85 -16.00 -11.57 1.16
N LEU A 86 -17.32 -11.39 1.21
CA LEU A 86 -18.33 -12.37 0.82
C LEU A 86 -18.79 -12.09 -0.61
N TYR A 87 -18.59 -13.04 -1.52
CA TYR A 87 -18.97 -12.88 -2.92
C TYR A 87 -20.42 -13.29 -3.12
N CYS A 88 -21.23 -12.36 -3.61
CA CYS A 88 -22.63 -12.58 -3.92
C CYS A 88 -23.06 -11.73 -5.12
N PRO A 89 -24.10 -12.13 -5.86
CA PRO A 89 -24.56 -11.36 -7.00
C PRO A 89 -25.33 -10.09 -6.54
N PRO A 90 -25.37 -9.03 -7.39
CA PRO A 90 -25.95 -7.74 -7.00
C PRO A 90 -27.38 -7.79 -6.49
N GLU A 91 -28.19 -8.72 -7.01
CA GLU A 91 -29.58 -8.93 -6.61
C GLU A 91 -29.75 -9.36 -5.15
N HIS A 92 -28.75 -10.01 -4.55
CA HIS A 92 -28.79 -10.49 -3.16
C HIS A 92 -28.05 -9.56 -2.19
N ALA A 93 -27.22 -8.64 -2.70
CA ALA A 93 -26.32 -7.83 -1.89
C ALA A 93 -27.00 -7.06 -0.74
N GLN A 94 -28.17 -6.47 -0.96
CA GLN A 94 -28.86 -5.69 0.08
C GLN A 94 -29.54 -6.57 1.12
N ASP A 95 -30.10 -7.69 0.68
CA ASP A 95 -30.76 -8.66 1.56
C ASP A 95 -29.72 -9.36 2.44
N ASP A 96 -28.62 -9.81 1.85
CA ASP A 96 -27.47 -10.41 2.56
C ASP A 96 -26.88 -9.43 3.60
N ILE A 97 -26.71 -8.15 3.25
CA ILE A 97 -26.24 -7.13 4.21
C ILE A 97 -27.22 -6.99 5.38
N ALA A 98 -28.53 -7.01 5.12
CA ALA A 98 -29.54 -6.90 6.17
C ALA A 98 -29.54 -8.14 7.08
N GLU A 99 -29.46 -9.33 6.49
CA GLU A 99 -29.41 -10.61 7.22
C GLU A 99 -28.17 -10.70 8.10
N ILE A 100 -27.00 -10.38 7.57
CA ILE A 100 -25.74 -10.39 8.34
C ILE A 100 -25.80 -9.38 9.49
N ALA A 101 -26.30 -8.16 9.23
CA ALA A 101 -26.41 -7.14 10.26
C ALA A 101 -27.37 -7.53 11.39
N GLU A 102 -28.50 -8.16 11.05
CA GLU A 102 -29.50 -8.62 12.03
C GLU A 102 -29.00 -9.82 12.83
N TYR A 103 -28.47 -10.85 12.15
CA TYR A 103 -28.04 -12.10 12.79
C TYR A 103 -26.85 -11.90 13.74
N TYR A 104 -25.88 -11.08 13.34
CA TYR A 104 -24.67 -10.82 14.13
C TYR A 104 -24.77 -9.56 15.00
N GLU A 105 -25.94 -8.93 15.07
CA GLU A 105 -26.22 -7.71 15.84
C GLU A 105 -25.19 -6.58 15.59
N ILE A 106 -24.76 -6.41 14.33
CA ILE A 106 -23.80 -5.37 13.93
C ILE A 106 -24.47 -4.24 13.16
N ASP A 107 -23.92 -3.04 13.29
CA ASP A 107 -24.38 -1.88 12.54
C ASP A 107 -24.03 -2.03 11.05
N LYS A 108 -24.96 -1.69 10.16
CA LYS A 108 -24.77 -1.76 8.69
C LYS A 108 -23.58 -0.95 8.18
N SER A 109 -23.10 0.05 8.92
CA SER A 109 -21.88 0.81 8.60
C SER A 109 -20.60 -0.04 8.61
N TRP A 110 -20.64 -1.23 9.24
CA TRP A 110 -19.58 -2.23 9.22
C TRP A 110 -19.64 -3.16 8.01
N LEU A 111 -20.65 -3.01 7.15
CA LEU A 111 -20.84 -3.78 5.93
C LEU A 111 -20.85 -2.84 4.73
N HIS A 112 -20.22 -3.26 3.63
CA HIS A 112 -20.18 -2.45 2.43
C HIS A 112 -20.35 -3.29 1.17
N TRP A 113 -21.31 -2.93 0.33
CA TRP A 113 -21.42 -3.51 -0.99
C TRP A 113 -20.41 -2.88 -1.96
N ASP A 114 -19.46 -3.68 -2.43
CA ASP A 114 -18.56 -3.33 -3.53
C ASP A 114 -19.10 -3.88 -4.86
N ALA A 115 -19.80 -3.01 -5.60
CA ALA A 115 -20.37 -3.33 -6.90
C ALA A 115 -19.31 -3.63 -7.97
N LYS A 116 -18.08 -3.14 -7.82
CA LYS A 116 -17.02 -3.37 -8.81
C LYS A 116 -16.49 -4.80 -8.72
N ASN A 117 -16.35 -5.31 -7.50
CA ASN A 117 -15.82 -6.65 -7.24
C ASN A 117 -16.90 -7.69 -6.91
N LEU A 118 -18.19 -7.31 -6.94
CA LEU A 118 -19.34 -8.18 -6.69
C LEU A 118 -19.24 -8.91 -5.34
N ARG A 119 -19.02 -8.14 -4.29
CA ARG A 119 -18.82 -8.67 -2.94
C ARG A 119 -19.28 -7.71 -1.87
N ILE A 120 -19.66 -8.26 -0.73
CA ILE A 120 -19.87 -7.55 0.51
C ILE A 120 -18.55 -7.58 1.29
N GLU A 121 -18.07 -6.41 1.66
CA GLU A 121 -16.89 -6.21 2.51
C GLU A 121 -17.35 -6.06 3.96
N LEU A 122 -16.67 -6.76 4.88
CA LEU A 122 -17.06 -6.94 6.27
C LEU A 122 -15.83 -7.17 7.16
N PRO A 123 -15.98 -7.17 8.51
CA PRO A 123 -14.86 -7.48 9.39
C PRO A 123 -14.29 -8.86 9.14
N LEU A 124 -12.97 -9.00 9.23
CA LEU A 124 -12.29 -10.26 8.95
C LEU A 124 -12.77 -11.38 9.89
N PHE A 125 -12.87 -11.12 11.20
CA PHE A 125 -13.34 -12.12 12.17
C PHE A 125 -14.73 -12.65 11.81
N LEU A 126 -15.60 -11.77 11.32
CA LEU A 126 -16.96 -12.13 10.94
C LEU A 126 -16.96 -12.95 9.65
N ALA A 127 -16.09 -12.61 8.69
CA ALA A 127 -15.93 -13.41 7.49
C ALA A 127 -15.39 -14.81 7.80
N GLU A 128 -14.48 -14.95 8.76
CA GLU A 128 -13.99 -16.27 9.22
C GLU A 128 -15.12 -17.10 9.84
N GLU A 129 -15.98 -16.50 10.67
CA GLU A 129 -17.13 -17.18 11.27
C GLU A 129 -18.19 -17.59 10.23
N ILE A 130 -18.52 -16.68 9.30
CA ILE A 130 -19.47 -16.93 8.22
C ILE A 130 -18.96 -18.04 7.29
N ALA A 131 -17.63 -18.11 7.05
CA ALA A 131 -17.02 -19.07 6.13
C ALA A 131 -17.32 -20.55 6.46
N GLU A 132 -17.55 -20.86 7.73
CA GLU A 132 -17.84 -22.21 8.20
C GLU A 132 -19.26 -22.67 7.88
N THR A 133 -20.18 -21.73 7.63
CA THR A 133 -21.62 -22.01 7.57
C THR A 133 -22.24 -21.75 6.19
N VAL A 134 -21.65 -20.85 5.40
CA VAL A 134 -22.22 -20.45 4.10
C VAL A 134 -21.65 -21.23 2.92
N SER A 135 -22.50 -21.41 1.90
CA SER A 135 -22.14 -22.09 0.65
C SER A 135 -21.66 -21.15 -0.47
N VAL A 136 -21.43 -19.87 -0.13
CA VAL A 136 -20.92 -18.84 -1.04
C VAL A 136 -19.42 -18.64 -0.84
N ALA A 137 -18.73 -18.12 -1.85
CA ALA A 137 -17.29 -17.90 -1.74
C ALA A 137 -16.98 -16.73 -0.79
N ILE A 138 -16.01 -16.94 0.09
CA ILE A 138 -15.59 -15.91 1.05
C ILE A 138 -14.07 -15.90 1.18
N ALA A 139 -13.50 -14.71 1.29
CA ALA A 139 -12.06 -14.50 1.30
C ALA A 139 -11.66 -13.40 2.28
N ALA A 140 -10.42 -13.46 2.75
CA ALA A 140 -9.71 -12.31 3.30
C ALA A 140 -9.04 -11.56 2.16
N VAL A 141 -9.23 -10.24 2.10
CA VAL A 141 -8.69 -9.37 1.03
C VAL A 141 -7.83 -8.29 1.65
N GLU A 142 -6.67 -8.09 1.04
CA GLU A 142 -5.69 -7.09 1.45
C GLU A 142 -5.51 -6.04 0.34
N VAL A 143 -5.59 -4.76 0.69
CA VAL A 143 -5.51 -3.64 -0.26
C VAL A 143 -4.57 -2.53 0.22
N HIS A 144 -4.03 -1.75 -0.70
CA HIS A 144 -3.32 -0.52 -0.33
C HIS A 144 -4.29 0.58 0.16
N PRO A 145 -3.90 1.38 1.17
CA PRO A 145 -4.68 2.54 1.66
C PRO A 145 -4.53 3.72 0.69
N THR A 146 -4.93 3.52 -0.56
CA THR A 146 -4.94 4.50 -1.64
C THR A 146 -6.36 4.70 -2.14
N HIS A 147 -6.59 5.72 -2.96
CA HIS A 147 -7.93 5.91 -3.54
C HIS A 147 -8.35 4.75 -4.45
N GLU A 148 -7.40 4.18 -5.20
CA GLU A 148 -7.66 3.07 -6.13
C GLU A 148 -7.87 1.73 -5.42
N ARG A 149 -7.49 1.65 -4.13
CA ARG A 149 -7.61 0.45 -3.29
C ARG A 149 -7.07 -0.81 -3.98
N LEU A 150 -5.85 -0.70 -4.53
CA LEU A 150 -5.22 -1.81 -5.25
C LEU A 150 -5.14 -3.05 -4.36
N GLU A 151 -5.72 -4.15 -4.83
CA GLU A 151 -5.64 -5.45 -4.18
C GLU A 151 -4.24 -6.03 -4.30
N VAL A 152 -3.68 -6.43 -3.17
CA VAL A 152 -2.33 -6.99 -3.06
C VAL A 152 -2.32 -8.41 -2.51
N GLY A 153 -3.41 -8.83 -1.86
CA GLY A 153 -3.55 -10.18 -1.31
C GLY A 153 -5.00 -10.66 -1.32
N LEU A 154 -5.17 -11.96 -1.55
CA LEU A 154 -6.45 -12.65 -1.46
C LEU A 154 -6.23 -14.07 -0.93
N THR A 155 -6.93 -14.41 0.16
CA THR A 155 -6.91 -15.75 0.77
C THR A 155 -8.33 -16.25 0.95
N TRP A 156 -8.66 -17.37 0.32
CA TRP A 156 -9.98 -17.99 0.46
C TRP A 156 -10.16 -18.58 1.86
N LEU A 157 -11.26 -18.24 2.52
CA LEU A 157 -11.61 -18.73 3.85
C LEU A 157 -12.45 -20.01 3.81
N ASN A 158 -13.02 -20.35 2.65
CA ASN A 158 -13.71 -21.63 2.43
C ASN A 158 -13.36 -22.27 1.07
N THR A 159 -14.01 -23.39 0.76
CA THR A 159 -13.76 -24.17 -0.48
C THR A 159 -14.50 -23.63 -1.71
N HIS A 160 -15.43 -22.70 -1.53
CA HIS A 160 -16.25 -22.13 -2.60
C HIS A 160 -15.49 -21.05 -3.38
N ARG A 161 -15.80 -20.90 -4.67
CA ARG A 161 -15.17 -19.89 -5.55
C ARG A 161 -16.25 -19.14 -6.34
N PRO A 162 -16.07 -17.84 -6.60
CA PRO A 162 -16.97 -17.07 -7.45
C PRO A 162 -17.03 -17.72 -8.84
N LYS A 163 -18.22 -17.74 -9.44
CA LYS A 163 -18.43 -18.23 -10.81
C LYS A 163 -18.26 -17.13 -11.83
#